data_AF-A0A956ZFK2-F1
#
_entry.id   AF-A0A956ZFK2-F1
#
_cell.length_a   1.000
_cell.length_b   1.000
_cell.length_c   1.000
_cell.angle_alpha   90.00
_cell.angle_beta   90.00
_cell.angle_gamma   90.00
#
_symmetry.space_group_name_H-M   'P 1'
#
loop_
_entity.id
_entity.type
_entity.pdbx_description
1 polymer ?
#
loop_
_entity_poly.entity_id
_entity_poly.type
_entity_poly.pdbx_seq_one_letter_code
_entity_poly.pdbx_strand_id
1 'polypeptide(L)'
;IDQFMNTLHPLMAEEGLFVLPVCKSIVREERTSKGGSQLLYSVMEAEYLFSADDGSCVNATVYGEAMDSGDKSCNKAMSAALKYLLMQVFMVPTELIQDPDADVYELRSETVFNASDSMAAFKELLAYFDSTVEGDKVKARKRLAIKRGVDDPGETGKLMRLMLEPLGARFTATTVTGITQEAVEDVKERIREVANV
;
A
#
# COMPACT_ATOMS: atom_id res chain seq x y z
N ILE A 1 -5.62 12.25 -21.46
CA ILE A 1 -4.36 12.92 -21.88
C ILE A 1 -4.31 13.10 -23.39
N ASP A 2 -4.67 12.08 -24.18
CA ASP A 2 -4.63 12.13 -25.65
C ASP A 2 -5.37 13.31 -26.27
N GLN A 3 -6.52 13.72 -25.70
CA GLN A 3 -7.23 14.91 -26.16
C GLN A 3 -6.38 16.18 -26.03
N PHE A 4 -5.70 16.39 -24.89
CA PHE A 4 -4.78 17.52 -24.72
C PHE A 4 -3.66 17.47 -25.75
N MET A 5 -3.04 16.30 -25.94
CA MET A 5 -1.94 16.13 -26.90
C MET A 5 -2.40 16.44 -28.32
N ASN A 6 -3.54 15.88 -28.75
CA ASN A 6 -4.07 16.08 -30.10
C ASN A 6 -4.54 17.53 -30.33
N THR A 7 -5.07 18.22 -29.32
CA THR A 7 -5.48 19.62 -29.42
C THR A 7 -4.29 20.57 -29.42
N LEU A 8 -3.30 20.34 -28.56
CA LEU A 8 -2.15 21.24 -28.40
C LEU A 8 -1.08 21.02 -29.46
N HIS A 9 -0.90 19.79 -29.97
CA HIS A 9 0.15 19.48 -30.95
C HIS A 9 0.19 20.43 -32.15
N PRO A 10 -0.90 20.69 -32.90
CA PRO A 10 -0.85 21.60 -34.04
C PRO A 10 -0.58 23.05 -33.62
N LEU A 11 -1.11 23.51 -32.48
CA LEU A 11 -0.91 24.87 -31.97
C LEU A 11 0.55 25.11 -31.56
N MET A 12 1.13 24.14 -30.87
CA MET A 12 2.53 24.19 -30.47
C MET A 12 3.46 24.11 -31.69
N ALA A 13 3.13 23.31 -32.70
CA ALA A 13 3.91 23.22 -33.92
C ALA A 13 3.88 24.53 -34.75
N GLU A 14 2.73 25.22 -34.80
CA GLU A 14 2.60 26.52 -35.47
C GLU A 14 3.47 27.60 -34.82
N GLU A 15 3.59 27.56 -33.49
CA GLU A 15 4.41 28.47 -32.69
C GLU A 15 5.86 28.00 -32.47
N GLY A 16 6.29 26.92 -33.13
CA GLY A 16 7.66 26.39 -32.98
C GLY A 16 8.01 25.87 -31.58
N LEU A 17 6.99 25.56 -30.76
CA LEU A 17 7.12 25.11 -29.38
C LEU A 17 7.24 23.59 -29.28
N PHE A 18 8.21 23.11 -28.51
CA PHE A 18 8.35 21.70 -28.14
C PHE A 18 8.63 21.53 -26.65
N VAL A 19 8.38 20.32 -26.15
CA VAL A 19 8.49 20.00 -24.72
C VAL A 19 9.40 18.78 -24.53
N LEU A 20 10.37 18.92 -23.64
CA LEU A 20 11.28 17.84 -23.25
C LEU A 20 11.01 17.40 -21.81
N PRO A 21 10.65 16.13 -21.57
CA PRO A 21 10.48 15.60 -20.23
C PRO A 21 11.81 15.22 -19.60
N VAL A 22 11.98 15.54 -18.32
CA VAL A 22 13.10 15.14 -17.47
C VAL A 22 12.54 14.53 -16.19
N CYS A 23 12.83 13.25 -15.95
CA CYS A 23 12.52 12.62 -14.68
C CYS A 23 13.55 13.04 -13.63
N LYS A 24 13.12 13.73 -12.57
CA LYS A 24 14.00 14.21 -11.49
C LYS A 24 14.17 13.15 -10.41
N SER A 25 13.06 12.54 -10.00
CA SER A 25 13.06 11.49 -8.98
C SER A 25 11.87 10.55 -9.17
N ILE A 26 12.02 9.30 -8.75
CA ILE A 26 10.96 8.30 -8.70
C ILE A 26 11.05 7.56 -7.36
N VAL A 27 9.93 7.47 -6.66
CA VAL A 27 9.72 6.57 -5.54
C VAL A 27 8.73 5.50 -5.98
N ARG A 28 9.07 4.24 -5.76
CA ARG A 28 8.21 3.10 -6.09
C ARG A 28 8.03 2.20 -4.87
N GLU A 29 6.77 1.93 -4.55
CA GLU A 29 6.35 1.10 -3.43
C GLU A 29 5.52 -0.08 -3.93
N GLU A 30 5.67 -1.22 -3.28
CA GLU A 30 4.73 -2.32 -3.40
C GLU A 30 3.64 -2.17 -2.35
N ARG A 31 2.39 -2.27 -2.79
CA ARG A 31 1.20 -2.28 -1.94
C ARG A 31 0.40 -3.54 -2.20
N THR A 32 -0.49 -3.88 -1.29
CA THR A 32 -1.40 -5.03 -1.45
C THR A 32 -2.83 -4.53 -1.52
N SER A 33 -3.55 -4.93 -2.57
CA SER A 33 -4.98 -4.67 -2.69
C SER A 33 -5.77 -5.42 -1.61
N LYS A 34 -7.03 -5.04 -1.37
CA LYS A 34 -7.93 -5.84 -0.51
C LYS A 34 -8.06 -7.30 -0.95
N GLY A 35 -7.96 -7.57 -2.26
CA GLY A 35 -7.99 -8.94 -2.82
C GLY A 35 -6.68 -9.71 -2.70
N GLY A 36 -5.64 -9.14 -2.07
CA GLY A 36 -4.34 -9.79 -1.91
C GLY A 36 -3.42 -9.70 -3.13
N SER A 37 -3.83 -8.99 -4.19
CA SER A 37 -2.97 -8.77 -5.36
C SER A 37 -1.92 -7.70 -5.07
N GLN A 38 -0.73 -7.87 -5.65
CA GLN A 38 0.32 -6.86 -5.60
C GLN A 38 -0.08 -5.65 -6.46
N LEU A 39 0.20 -4.47 -5.95
CA LEU A 39 0.04 -3.18 -6.61
C LEU A 39 1.36 -2.45 -6.55
N LEU A 40 1.74 -1.80 -7.64
CA LEU A 40 2.90 -0.95 -7.69
C LEU A 40 2.41 0.49 -7.65
N TYR A 41 2.87 1.22 -6.65
CA TYR A 41 2.57 2.62 -6.45
C TYR A 41 3.82 3.44 -6.76
N SER A 42 3.70 4.41 -7.67
CA SER A 42 4.81 5.25 -8.10
C SER A 42 4.48 6.73 -7.93
N VAL A 43 5.39 7.45 -7.30
CA VAL A 43 5.40 8.91 -7.22
C VAL A 43 6.63 9.40 -7.98
N MET A 44 6.42 10.29 -8.94
CA MET A 44 7.45 10.83 -9.81
C MET A 44 7.46 12.34 -9.73
N GLU A 45 8.65 12.92 -9.54
CA GLU A 45 8.89 14.34 -9.80
C GLU A 45 9.37 14.47 -11.26
N ALA A 46 8.58 15.16 -12.08
CA ALA A 46 8.87 15.36 -13.48
C ALA A 46 9.03 16.85 -13.77
N GLU A 47 10.13 17.20 -14.43
CA GLU A 47 10.37 18.54 -14.94
C GLU A 47 10.17 18.52 -16.46
N TYR A 48 9.50 19.54 -16.97
CA TYR A 48 9.25 19.70 -18.40
C TYR A 48 9.83 21.02 -18.85
N LEU A 49 10.74 20.95 -19.81
CA LEU A 49 11.35 22.09 -20.47
C LEU A 49 10.54 22.42 -21.72
N PHE A 50 9.86 23.56 -21.71
CA PHE A 50 9.27 24.17 -22.89
C PHE A 50 10.35 25.00 -23.59
N SER A 51 10.53 24.77 -24.88
CA SER A 51 11.49 25.51 -25.71
C SER A 51 10.84 25.93 -27.01
N ALA A 52 11.12 27.16 -27.44
CA ALA A 52 10.78 27.67 -28.76
C ALA A 52 12.00 27.62 -29.70
N ASP A 53 11.76 27.84 -30.99
CA ASP A 53 12.79 27.86 -32.04
C ASP A 53 13.69 29.11 -32.00
N ASP A 54 13.25 30.18 -31.34
CA ASP A 54 14.03 31.38 -31.04
C ASP A 54 15.04 31.19 -29.89
N GLY A 55 15.03 30.03 -29.24
CA GLY A 55 15.91 29.68 -28.11
C GLY A 55 15.36 30.07 -26.73
N SER A 56 14.17 30.68 -26.66
CA SER A 56 13.47 30.95 -25.41
C SER A 56 13.06 29.65 -24.73
N CYS A 57 13.19 29.59 -23.40
CA CYS A 57 12.83 28.41 -22.64
C CYS A 57 12.26 28.71 -21.25
N VAL A 58 11.42 27.78 -20.77
CA VAL A 58 10.89 27.78 -19.41
C VAL A 58 10.74 26.35 -18.90
N ASN A 59 11.08 26.13 -17.64
CA ASN A 59 10.94 24.83 -16.99
C ASN A 59 9.74 24.86 -16.04
N ALA A 60 9.00 23.76 -16.00
CA ALA A 60 7.93 23.55 -15.05
C ALA A 60 8.06 22.17 -14.41
N THR A 61 8.02 22.14 -13.07
CA THR A 61 8.13 20.90 -12.30
C THR A 61 6.78 20.55 -11.69
N VAL A 62 6.38 19.30 -11.87
CA VAL A 62 5.11 18.74 -11.39
C VAL A 62 5.34 17.35 -10.82
N TYR A 63 4.40 16.91 -10.00
CA TYR A 63 4.38 15.54 -9.48
C TYR A 63 3.33 14.73 -10.23
N GLY A 64 3.72 13.50 -10.60
CA GLY A 64 2.84 12.47 -11.10
C GLY A 64 2.73 11.35 -10.10
N GLU A 65 1.51 10.86 -9.88
CA GLU A 65 1.24 9.75 -8.98
C GLU A 65 0.36 8.73 -9.70
N ALA A 66 0.70 7.45 -9.57
CA ALA A 66 -0.15 6.40 -10.10
C ALA A 66 0.05 5.06 -9.40
N MET A 67 -1.02 4.27 -9.43
CA MET A 67 -1.04 2.87 -9.01
C MET A 67 -1.32 1.96 -10.21
N ASP A 68 -0.68 0.80 -10.25
CA ASP A 68 -0.90 -0.20 -11.29
C ASP A 68 -0.68 -1.61 -10.73
N SER A 69 -1.56 -2.56 -11.06
CA SER A 69 -1.41 -3.96 -10.66
C SER A 69 -0.43 -4.73 -11.55
N GLY A 70 0.00 -4.15 -12.67
CA GLY A 70 1.05 -4.66 -13.54
C GLY A 70 2.34 -3.86 -13.36
N ASP A 71 3.10 -3.71 -14.43
CA ASP A 71 4.42 -3.08 -14.43
C ASP A 71 4.41 -1.57 -14.72
N LYS A 72 3.24 -0.97 -15.00
CA LYS A 72 3.14 0.33 -15.69
C LYS A 72 2.87 1.54 -14.80
N SER A 73 3.04 1.42 -13.48
CA SER A 73 2.75 2.54 -12.57
C SER A 73 3.61 3.78 -12.85
N CYS A 74 4.89 3.63 -13.20
CA CYS A 74 5.72 4.78 -13.58
C CYS A 74 5.21 5.50 -14.85
N ASN A 75 4.80 4.74 -15.88
CA ASN A 75 4.31 5.33 -17.14
C ASN A 75 2.98 6.06 -16.93
N LYS A 76 2.12 5.52 -16.05
CA LYS A 76 0.88 6.17 -15.63
C LYS A 76 1.16 7.45 -14.84
N ALA A 77 2.11 7.41 -13.90
CA ALA A 77 2.52 8.58 -13.13
C ALA A 77 3.04 9.70 -14.05
N MET A 78 3.88 9.36 -15.03
CA MET A 78 4.38 10.34 -16.01
C MET A 78 3.26 10.92 -16.89
N SER A 79 2.28 10.10 -17.27
CA SER A 79 1.10 10.57 -18.03
C SER A 79 0.22 11.51 -17.20
N ALA A 80 0.06 11.22 -15.90
CA ALA A 80 -0.66 12.07 -14.97
C ALA A 80 0.08 13.41 -14.76
N ALA A 81 1.39 13.38 -14.57
CA ALA A 81 2.22 14.59 -14.48
C ALA A 81 2.02 15.51 -15.69
N LEU A 82 2.13 14.97 -16.91
CA LEU A 82 1.92 15.75 -18.13
C LEU A 82 0.49 16.31 -18.24
N LYS A 83 -0.53 15.52 -17.85
CA LYS A 83 -1.94 15.98 -17.83
C LYS A 83 -2.08 17.23 -16.96
N TYR A 84 -1.65 17.14 -15.70
CA TYR A 84 -1.82 18.24 -14.74
C TYR A 84 -0.94 19.45 -15.08
N LEU A 85 0.26 19.23 -15.60
CA LEU A 85 1.11 20.30 -16.13
C LEU A 85 0.39 21.09 -17.23
N LEU A 86 -0.10 20.42 -18.27
CA LEU A 86 -0.74 21.09 -19.40
C LEU A 86 -2.01 21.83 -18.96
N MET A 87 -2.78 21.24 -18.04
CA MET A 87 -3.95 21.92 -17.46
C MET A 87 -3.58 23.20 -16.72
N GLN A 88 -2.50 23.18 -15.93
CA GLN A 88 -2.04 24.33 -15.15
C GLN A 88 -1.41 25.41 -16.03
N VAL A 89 -0.54 25.02 -16.97
CA VAL A 89 0.15 25.96 -17.88
C VAL A 89 -0.86 26.70 -18.77
N PHE A 90 -1.86 26.00 -19.31
CA PHE A 90 -2.86 26.59 -20.20
C PHE A 90 -4.14 27.02 -19.49
N MET A 91 -4.19 26.96 -18.16
CA MET A 91 -5.33 27.36 -17.33
C MET A 91 -6.66 26.79 -17.85
N VAL A 92 -6.66 25.49 -18.16
CA VAL A 92 -7.79 24.82 -18.80
C VAL A 92 -8.98 24.81 -17.84
N PRO A 93 -10.15 25.33 -18.22
CA PRO A 93 -11.34 25.33 -17.37
C PRO A 93 -11.76 23.91 -16.97
N THR A 94 -11.80 23.64 -15.66
CA THR A 94 -12.14 22.31 -15.13
C THR A 94 -13.65 22.04 -15.08
N GLU A 95 -14.48 23.08 -15.14
CA GLU A 95 -15.95 22.99 -15.09
C GLU A 95 -16.54 22.16 -16.24
N LEU A 96 -15.78 22.02 -17.35
CA LEU A 96 -16.19 21.30 -18.56
C LEU A 96 -15.63 19.87 -18.63
N ILE A 97 -14.82 19.46 -17.64
CA ILE A 97 -14.14 18.17 -17.64
C ILE A 97 -14.71 17.34 -16.48
N GLN A 98 -15.52 16.33 -16.82
CA GLN A 98 -15.92 15.32 -15.85
C GLN A 98 -14.67 14.54 -15.42
N ASP A 99 -14.31 14.58 -14.14
CA ASP A 99 -13.07 14.01 -13.63
C ASP A 99 -12.98 12.49 -13.95
N PRO A 100 -12.12 12.08 -14.89
CA PRO A 100 -12.01 10.69 -15.30
C PRO A 100 -11.11 9.87 -14.38
N ASP A 101 -10.46 10.49 -13.38
CA ASP A 101 -9.55 9.81 -12.45
C ASP A 101 -10.27 9.34 -11.16
N ALA A 102 -11.61 9.19 -11.19
CA ALA A 102 -12.43 8.75 -10.05
C ALA A 102 -12.23 7.29 -9.61
N ASP A 103 -11.18 6.62 -10.10
CA ASP A 103 -10.82 5.27 -9.71
C ASP A 103 -10.30 5.26 -8.25
N VAL A 104 -11.20 4.96 -7.32
CA VAL A 104 -10.88 4.82 -5.91
C VAL A 104 -10.31 3.42 -5.66
N TYR A 105 -9.00 3.32 -5.41
CA TYR A 105 -8.39 2.08 -4.93
C TYR A 105 -8.65 1.91 -3.44
N GLU A 106 -9.46 0.91 -3.08
CA GLU A 106 -9.60 0.50 -1.70
C GLU A 106 -8.35 -0.25 -1.23
N LEU A 107 -7.47 0.45 -0.52
CA LEU A 107 -6.28 -0.13 0.08
C LEU A 107 -6.64 -0.98 1.30
N ARG A 108 -5.86 -2.04 1.53
CA ARG A 108 -5.89 -2.75 2.81
C ARG A 108 -5.20 -1.86 3.84
N SER A 109 -5.92 -1.46 4.90
CA SER A 109 -5.31 -0.71 5.99
C SER A 109 -4.25 -1.57 6.69
N GLU A 110 -3.10 -0.96 7.01
CA GLU A 110 -2.23 -1.53 8.04
C GLU A 110 -3.05 -1.65 9.34
N THR A 111 -2.90 -2.77 10.03
CA THR A 111 -3.74 -3.10 11.19
C THR A 111 -3.39 -2.15 12.34
N VAL A 112 -4.23 -1.16 12.60
CA VAL A 112 -4.13 -0.30 13.80
C VAL A 112 -4.82 -1.03 14.95
N PHE A 113 -4.05 -1.49 15.93
CA PHE A 113 -4.58 -2.14 17.13
C PHE A 113 -5.00 -1.08 18.16
N ASN A 114 -6.27 -1.10 18.60
CA ASN A 114 -6.71 -0.28 19.72
C ASN A 114 -6.20 -0.88 21.05
N ALA A 115 -5.66 -0.04 21.94
CA ALA A 115 -5.00 -0.48 23.18
C ALA A 115 -5.92 -1.27 24.13
N SER A 116 -7.22 -0.92 24.19
CA SER A 116 -8.20 -1.64 25.02
C SER A 116 -8.52 -3.05 24.50
N ASP A 117 -8.64 -3.19 23.18
CA ASP A 117 -8.97 -4.46 22.52
C ASP A 117 -7.75 -5.40 22.51
N SER A 118 -6.56 -4.80 22.45
CA SER A 118 -5.27 -5.51 22.54
C SER A 118 -5.11 -6.25 23.87
N MET A 119 -5.52 -5.65 25.00
CA MET A 119 -5.38 -6.25 26.33
C MET A 119 -6.28 -7.48 26.54
N ALA A 120 -7.48 -7.48 25.98
CA ALA A 120 -8.36 -8.66 26.00
C ALA A 120 -7.78 -9.78 25.13
N ALA A 121 -7.28 -9.43 23.95
CA ALA A 121 -6.61 -10.37 23.04
C ALA A 121 -5.34 -10.98 23.66
N PHE A 122 -4.52 -10.19 24.36
CA PHE A 122 -3.33 -10.68 25.08
C PHE A 122 -3.68 -11.69 26.16
N LYS A 123 -4.73 -11.44 26.95
CA LYS A 123 -5.20 -12.38 28.00
C LYS A 123 -5.75 -13.68 27.40
N GLU A 124 -6.49 -13.60 26.30
CA GLU A 124 -6.97 -14.78 25.58
C GLU A 124 -5.80 -15.59 25.00
N LEU A 125 -4.76 -14.92 24.51
CA LEU A 125 -3.58 -15.55 23.95
C LEU A 125 -2.73 -16.25 25.02
N LEU A 126 -2.55 -15.62 26.19
CA LEU A 126 -1.91 -16.27 27.36
C LEU A 126 -2.68 -17.51 27.78
N ALA A 127 -4.00 -17.40 27.94
CA ALA A 127 -4.86 -18.54 28.30
C ALA A 127 -4.78 -19.67 27.26
N TYR A 128 -4.65 -19.32 25.98
CA TYR A 128 -4.44 -20.28 24.90
C TYR A 128 -3.10 -21.02 25.05
N PHE A 129 -1.99 -20.30 25.23
CA PHE A 129 -0.69 -20.95 25.42
C PHE A 129 -0.62 -21.79 26.69
N ASP A 130 -1.26 -21.37 27.78
CA ASP A 130 -1.29 -22.12 29.04
C ASP A 130 -2.19 -23.36 28.94
N SER A 131 -3.22 -23.33 28.10
CA SER A 131 -4.12 -24.47 27.89
C SER A 131 -3.55 -25.57 26.97
N THR A 132 -2.45 -25.29 26.25
CA THR A 132 -1.91 -26.19 25.22
C THR A 132 -0.39 -26.16 25.14
N VAL A 133 0.26 -26.96 26.00
CA VAL A 133 1.64 -27.39 25.77
C VAL A 133 1.70 -28.92 25.95
N GLU A 134 1.88 -29.65 24.86
CA GLU A 134 2.16 -31.08 24.86
C GLU A 134 3.33 -31.33 23.89
N GLY A 135 4.56 -31.08 24.35
CA GLY A 135 5.79 -31.17 23.53
C GLY A 135 5.95 -30.04 22.49
N ASP A 136 6.67 -30.31 21.40
CA ASP A 136 6.97 -29.37 20.28
C ASP A 136 5.75 -29.06 19.37
N LYS A 137 4.52 -29.33 19.84
CA LYS A 137 3.29 -29.16 19.07
C LYS A 137 2.22 -28.46 19.90
N VAL A 138 1.85 -27.25 19.51
CA VAL A 138 0.72 -26.52 20.11
C VAL A 138 -0.56 -26.94 19.38
N LYS A 139 -1.38 -27.82 19.98
CA LYS A 139 -2.67 -28.24 19.42
C LYS A 139 -3.68 -27.08 19.53
N ALA A 140 -4.01 -26.40 18.43
CA ALA A 140 -4.98 -25.29 18.45
C ALA A 140 -6.46 -25.72 18.58
N ARG A 141 -6.79 -26.62 19.51
CA ARG A 141 -8.15 -27.12 19.71
C ARG A 141 -8.85 -26.49 20.91
N LYS A 142 -9.19 -25.21 20.78
CA LYS A 142 -10.51 -24.62 21.08
C LYS A 142 -10.44 -23.09 20.89
N ARG A 143 -11.31 -22.56 20.04
CA ARG A 143 -11.61 -21.12 19.81
C ARG A 143 -10.67 -20.26 18.94
N LEU A 144 -9.89 -20.84 18.03
CA LEU A 144 -9.44 -20.11 16.82
C LEU A 144 -10.11 -20.64 15.54
N ALA A 145 -11.24 -21.34 15.69
CA ALA A 145 -12.15 -21.56 14.58
C ALA A 145 -13.02 -20.31 14.46
N ILE A 146 -12.58 -19.39 13.59
CA ILE A 146 -13.39 -18.91 12.46
C ILE A 146 -14.88 -19.04 12.77
N LYS A 147 -15.43 -18.04 13.47
CA LYS A 147 -16.88 -17.81 13.46
C LYS A 147 -17.22 -17.50 12.01
N ARG A 148 -17.65 -18.52 11.28
CA ARG A 148 -18.36 -18.46 9.98
C ARG A 148 -17.81 -17.41 8.99
N GLY A 149 -16.94 -17.84 8.08
CA GLY A 149 -16.88 -17.26 6.73
C GLY A 149 -16.47 -15.79 6.64
N VAL A 150 -15.51 -15.37 7.45
CA VAL A 150 -14.81 -14.09 7.26
C VAL A 150 -13.33 -14.42 7.13
N ASP A 151 -12.68 -13.96 6.05
CA ASP A 151 -11.22 -14.03 5.82
C ASP A 151 -10.41 -13.19 6.84
N ASP A 152 -11.04 -12.77 7.94
CA ASP A 152 -10.46 -11.97 9.00
C ASP A 152 -10.34 -12.82 10.28
N PRO A 153 -9.11 -13.19 10.71
CA PRO A 153 -8.86 -14.00 11.90
C PRO A 153 -9.23 -13.32 13.24
N GLY A 154 -9.80 -12.10 13.20
CA GLY A 154 -10.11 -11.30 14.39
C GLY A 154 -8.84 -10.80 15.08
N GLU A 155 -8.97 -9.89 16.03
CA GLU A 155 -7.83 -9.21 16.66
C GLU A 155 -6.86 -10.19 17.35
N THR A 156 -7.37 -11.17 18.10
CA THR A 156 -6.54 -12.20 18.76
C THR A 156 -5.74 -13.04 17.76
N GLY A 157 -6.36 -13.41 16.63
CA GLY A 157 -5.69 -14.18 15.57
C GLY A 157 -4.65 -13.37 14.80
N LYS A 158 -4.91 -12.08 14.56
CA LYS A 158 -3.93 -11.14 13.98
C LYS A 158 -2.72 -10.96 14.89
N LEU A 159 -2.96 -10.74 16.18
CA LEU A 159 -1.92 -10.54 17.20
C LEU A 159 -1.03 -11.77 17.35
N MET A 160 -1.65 -12.96 17.39
CA MET A 160 -0.95 -14.24 17.45
C MET A 160 -0.03 -14.43 16.24
N ARG A 161 -0.53 -14.09 15.05
CA ARG A 161 0.24 -14.19 13.81
C ARG A 161 1.44 -13.24 13.82
N LEU A 162 1.22 -11.99 14.20
CA LEU A 162 2.28 -10.97 14.30
C LEU A 162 3.39 -11.36 15.29
N MET A 163 3.04 -11.96 16.43
CA MET A 163 4.02 -12.35 17.45
C MET A 163 4.81 -13.62 17.08
N LEU A 164 4.19 -14.59 16.41
CA LEU A 164 4.83 -15.89 16.19
C LEU A 164 5.44 -16.07 14.79
N GLU A 165 4.97 -15.37 13.75
CA GLU A 165 5.58 -15.45 12.41
C GLU A 165 7.08 -15.08 12.40
N PRO A 166 7.54 -14.01 13.11
CA PRO A 166 8.96 -13.69 13.21
C PRO A 166 9.79 -14.78 13.89
N LEU A 167 9.15 -15.62 14.70
CA LEU A 167 9.77 -16.73 15.43
C LEU A 167 9.76 -18.04 14.61
N GLY A 168 9.42 -17.97 13.32
CA GLY A 168 9.41 -19.11 12.41
C GLY A 168 8.14 -19.97 12.47
N ALA A 169 7.11 -19.51 13.20
CA ALA A 169 5.85 -20.25 13.31
C ALA A 169 5.11 -20.28 11.98
N ARG A 170 4.58 -21.46 11.64
CA ARG A 170 3.74 -21.70 10.47
C ARG A 170 2.31 -21.94 10.92
N PHE A 171 1.40 -21.22 10.30
CA PHE A 171 -0.03 -21.28 10.60
C PHE A 171 -0.73 -22.17 9.57
N THR A 172 -1.49 -23.15 10.06
CA THR A 172 -2.51 -23.86 9.28
C THR A 172 -3.89 -23.47 9.82
N ALA A 173 -4.96 -23.86 9.11
CA ALA A 173 -6.33 -23.58 9.55
C ALA A 173 -6.67 -24.10 10.96
N THR A 174 -5.89 -25.03 11.51
CA THR A 174 -6.18 -25.70 12.79
C THR A 174 -4.98 -25.92 13.70
N THR A 175 -3.76 -25.52 13.29
CA THR A 175 -2.53 -25.81 14.04
C THR A 175 -1.46 -24.76 13.78
N VAL A 176 -0.71 -24.39 14.81
CA VAL A 176 0.55 -23.63 14.70
C VAL A 176 1.71 -24.59 14.89
N THR A 177 2.66 -24.59 13.95
CA THR A 177 3.82 -25.49 13.94
C THR A 177 5.12 -24.72 13.75
N GLY A 178 6.27 -25.33 14.02
CA GLY A 178 7.58 -24.69 13.77
C GLY A 178 8.00 -23.66 14.81
N ILE A 179 7.33 -23.62 15.97
CA ILE A 179 7.73 -22.81 17.11
C ILE A 179 8.30 -23.70 18.22
N THR A 180 9.41 -23.27 18.82
CA THR A 180 10.04 -23.97 19.95
C THR A 180 9.32 -23.63 21.26
N GLN A 181 9.42 -24.50 22.27
CA GLN A 181 8.88 -24.21 23.60
C GLN A 181 9.52 -22.95 24.22
N GLU A 182 10.81 -22.74 23.98
CA GLU A 182 11.55 -21.54 24.41
C GLU A 182 10.95 -20.27 23.79
N ALA A 183 10.64 -20.28 22.49
CA ALA A 183 10.02 -19.15 21.81
C ALA A 183 8.58 -18.90 22.29
N VAL A 184 7.85 -19.94 22.69
CA VAL A 184 6.51 -19.77 23.29
C VAL A 184 6.60 -19.10 24.67
N GLU A 185 7.58 -19.49 25.49
CA GLU A 185 7.76 -18.87 26.82
C GLU A 185 8.27 -17.42 26.73
N ASP A 186 9.18 -17.11 25.80
CA ASP A 186 9.60 -15.72 25.52
C ASP A 186 8.41 -14.82 25.14
N VAL A 187 7.52 -15.33 24.29
CA VAL A 187 6.29 -14.62 23.92
C VAL A 187 5.36 -14.46 25.13
N LYS A 188 5.21 -15.47 25.98
CA LYS A 188 4.41 -15.33 27.22
C LYS A 188 4.97 -14.26 28.14
N GLU A 189 6.30 -14.20 28.34
CA GLU A 189 6.94 -13.18 29.18
C GLU A 189 6.69 -11.77 28.62
N ARG A 190 6.91 -11.57 27.32
CA ARG A 190 6.65 -10.28 26.67
C ARG A 190 5.19 -9.85 26.77
N ILE A 191 4.25 -10.80 26.66
CA ILE A 191 2.83 -10.50 26.85
C ILE A 191 2.53 -10.13 28.32
N ARG A 192 3.13 -10.83 29.30
CA ARG A 192 2.97 -10.52 30.73
C ARG A 192 3.51 -9.12 31.09
N GLU A 193 4.66 -8.75 30.55
CA GLU A 193 5.25 -7.41 30.70
C GLU A 193 4.33 -6.31 30.16
N VAL A 194 3.77 -6.51 28.96
CA VAL A 194 2.87 -5.53 28.32
C VAL A 194 1.50 -5.51 29.00
N ALA A 195 1.02 -6.66 29.45
CA ALA A 195 -0.29 -6.78 30.11
C ALA A 195 -0.29 -6.36 31.58
N ASN A 196 0.90 -6.17 32.18
CA ASN A 196 1.08 -5.93 33.61
C ASN A 196 0.42 -7.03 34.48
N VAL A 197 0.53 -8.29 34.03
CA VAL A 197 -0.04 -9.52 34.66
C VAL A 197 1.02 -10.59 34.76
#